data_AF-A0AAN5IF72-F1
#
_entry.id   AF-A0AAN5IF72-F1
#
_cell.length_a   1.000
_cell.length_b   1.000
_cell.length_c   1.000
_cell.angle_alpha   90.00
_cell.angle_beta   90.00
_cell.angle_gamma   90.00
#
_symmetry.space_group_name_H-M   'P 1'
#
loop_
_entity.id
_entity.type
_entity.pdbx_description
1 polymer ?
#
loop_
_entity_poly.entity_id
_entity_poly.type
_entity_poly.pdbx_seq_one_letter_code
_entity_poly.pdbx_strand_id
1 'polypeptide(L)'
;PSVYIFVVDSVSNSQALRSLPKTLSLLKKEHDAVNMRHVNKVGENSHPNGLALFFGKLVTRLDRSLFGLEDVEPDWDKTEHCHGFLDDKGFVLEDFTKAGYASLMAEDWASGVFNYPTCWGFSSPPVTHYMRPFQIHYEKRQMVSRRFQGPDQCLESHSFLYQYLSAFIHQYPTTPKIALTWASNVAHNDEDRLFHFDAQLFDLFRSHREEFDRSYVFLMGDHGMRFGAVRNTWIGNREVNNPMLFLSVPRHLRARLNPMLKDNAEKLLTSFDIHASLVDILRDPEMKTQEGPKERWGSSLFRPLPGGERSCRTLPIPVRYCLCEWNRTEVVDFKERKQMGEAATGLLNDRLRSENMTDVCEEFSLKQVKTINRIDGTRGIHEIHFKTNQCNAQFKALIRVEKENGTLIAKLASDEFTRTNSYGNSAECMNSRAELRPICCCK
;
A
#
# COMPACT_ATOMS: atom_id res chain seq x y z
N PRO A 1 -12.00 -18.84 -15.17
CA PRO A 1 -12.50 -18.55 -13.81
C PRO A 1 -12.63 -17.03 -13.62
N SER A 2 -13.55 -16.53 -12.78
CA SER A 2 -13.58 -15.09 -12.45
C SER A 2 -12.46 -14.73 -11.47
N VAL A 3 -12.16 -13.44 -11.34
CA VAL A 3 -11.17 -12.86 -10.46
C VAL A 3 -11.79 -11.69 -9.70
N TYR A 4 -11.77 -11.73 -8.38
CA TYR A 4 -12.29 -10.68 -7.51
C TYR A 4 -11.20 -10.15 -6.58
N ILE A 5 -11.01 -8.84 -6.59
CA ILE A 5 -9.99 -8.13 -5.83
C ILE A 5 -10.71 -7.12 -4.92
N PHE A 6 -10.76 -7.46 -3.65
CA PHE A 6 -11.32 -6.64 -2.58
C PHE A 6 -10.17 -5.93 -1.86
N VAL A 7 -10.00 -4.64 -2.12
CA VAL A 7 -9.06 -3.80 -1.38
C VAL A 7 -9.81 -3.07 -0.27
N VAL A 8 -9.38 -3.26 0.97
CA VAL A 8 -9.80 -2.43 2.11
C VAL A 8 -8.60 -1.59 2.52
N ASP A 9 -8.72 -0.29 2.28
CA ASP A 9 -7.64 0.67 2.41
C ASP A 9 -7.14 0.76 3.85
N SER A 10 -5.82 0.88 4.02
CA SER A 10 -5.18 1.10 5.32
C SER A 10 -5.33 -0.04 6.32
N VAL A 11 -5.63 -1.27 5.86
CA VAL A 11 -5.77 -2.46 6.71
C VAL A 11 -4.54 -3.36 6.65
N SER A 12 -3.87 -3.49 7.79
CA SER A 12 -2.74 -4.43 7.96
C SER A 12 -3.21 -5.87 8.20
N ASN A 13 -2.32 -6.84 7.97
CA ASN A 13 -2.61 -8.26 8.18
C ASN A 13 -3.06 -8.57 9.62
N SER A 14 -2.34 -8.09 10.61
CA SER A 14 -2.69 -8.31 12.03
C SER A 14 -3.92 -7.52 12.48
N GLN A 15 -4.19 -6.34 11.89
CA GLN A 15 -5.45 -5.63 12.14
C GLN A 15 -6.65 -6.41 11.58
N ALA A 16 -6.55 -6.95 10.36
CA ALA A 16 -7.59 -7.77 9.77
C ALA A 16 -7.93 -9.00 10.64
N LEU A 17 -6.91 -9.68 11.17
CA LEU A 17 -7.10 -10.83 12.07
C LEU A 17 -7.88 -10.48 13.35
N ARG A 18 -7.78 -9.23 13.84
CA ARG A 18 -8.50 -8.75 15.02
C ARG A 18 -9.91 -8.25 14.67
N SER A 19 -10.06 -7.58 13.54
CA SER A 19 -11.24 -6.79 13.21
C SER A 19 -12.20 -7.44 12.23
N LEU A 20 -11.77 -8.47 11.47
CA LEU A 20 -12.60 -9.18 10.49
C LEU A 20 -12.83 -10.69 10.83
N PRO A 21 -13.07 -11.08 12.09
CA PRO A 21 -13.07 -12.49 12.48
C PRO A 21 -14.15 -13.33 11.77
N LYS A 22 -15.33 -12.79 11.48
CA LYS A 22 -16.41 -13.52 10.81
C LYS A 22 -16.06 -13.80 9.36
N THR A 23 -15.67 -12.76 8.63
CA THR A 23 -15.30 -12.86 7.21
C THR A 23 -14.12 -13.81 7.03
N LEU A 24 -13.08 -13.65 7.85
CA LEU A 24 -11.88 -14.50 7.75
C LEU A 24 -12.16 -15.95 8.14
N SER A 25 -13.07 -16.19 9.10
CA SER A 25 -13.52 -17.55 9.41
C SER A 25 -14.25 -18.19 8.23
N LEU A 26 -15.12 -17.45 7.53
CA LEU A 26 -15.83 -17.94 6.34
C LEU A 26 -14.83 -18.25 5.22
N LEU A 27 -13.94 -17.32 4.89
CA LEU A 27 -12.91 -17.50 3.86
C LEU A 27 -12.02 -18.72 4.13
N LYS A 28 -11.59 -18.89 5.38
CA LYS A 28 -10.76 -20.03 5.77
C LYS A 28 -11.52 -21.36 5.69
N LYS A 29 -12.76 -21.42 6.18
CA LYS A 29 -13.50 -22.69 6.31
C LYS A 29 -14.18 -23.12 5.01
N GLU A 30 -14.70 -22.19 4.24
CA GLU A 30 -15.49 -22.48 3.04
C GLU A 30 -14.66 -22.37 1.76
N HIS A 31 -13.68 -21.47 1.72
CA HIS A 31 -12.87 -21.21 0.52
C HIS A 31 -11.41 -21.69 0.61
N ASP A 32 -11.02 -22.33 1.73
CA ASP A 32 -9.62 -22.72 2.05
C ASP A 32 -8.62 -21.58 1.75
N ALA A 33 -9.04 -20.34 2.08
CA ALA A 33 -8.24 -19.16 1.81
C ALA A 33 -6.93 -19.19 2.61
N VAL A 34 -5.83 -18.88 1.94
CA VAL A 34 -4.49 -18.80 2.51
C VAL A 34 -4.20 -17.36 2.93
N ASN A 35 -3.80 -17.15 4.18
CA ASN A 35 -3.26 -15.88 4.64
C ASN A 35 -1.81 -15.76 4.19
N MET A 36 -1.52 -14.83 3.29
CA MET A 36 -0.18 -14.49 2.83
C MET A 36 0.43 -13.50 3.82
N ARG A 37 1.16 -14.01 4.82
CA ARG A 37 1.43 -13.26 6.06
C ARG A 37 2.43 -12.12 5.91
N HIS A 38 3.33 -12.22 4.94
CA HIS A 38 4.50 -11.35 4.83
C HIS A 38 4.48 -10.53 3.54
N VAL A 39 3.31 -9.99 3.16
CA VAL A 39 3.23 -8.98 2.09
C VAL A 39 3.79 -7.66 2.61
N ASN A 40 4.76 -7.10 1.89
CA ASN A 40 5.39 -5.82 2.17
C ASN A 40 4.87 -4.77 1.18
N LYS A 41 4.45 -3.61 1.68
CA LYS A 41 4.16 -2.47 0.80
C LYS A 41 5.44 -1.97 0.12
N VAL A 42 5.33 -1.40 -1.06
CA VAL A 42 6.48 -0.89 -1.83
C VAL A 42 6.47 0.63 -1.99
N GLY A 43 5.37 1.28 -1.59
CA GLY A 43 5.22 2.73 -1.64
C GLY A 43 4.56 3.34 -0.41
N GLU A 44 4.53 4.67 -0.37
CA GLU A 44 4.08 5.43 0.81
C GLU A 44 2.60 5.21 1.14
N ASN A 45 1.73 5.31 0.12
CA ASN A 45 0.28 5.32 0.22
C ASN A 45 -0.34 4.48 -0.92
N SER A 46 -1.66 4.55 -1.08
CA SER A 46 -2.42 3.80 -2.08
C SER A 46 -1.90 3.94 -3.51
N HIS A 47 -1.49 5.14 -3.93
CA HIS A 47 -1.11 5.39 -5.33
C HIS A 47 0.09 4.56 -5.82
N PRO A 48 1.31 4.67 -5.23
CA PRO A 48 2.45 3.87 -5.66
C PRO A 48 2.26 2.37 -5.42
N ASN A 49 1.53 1.96 -4.38
CA ASN A 49 1.23 0.54 -4.16
C ASN A 49 0.23 -0.01 -5.20
N GLY A 50 -0.75 0.79 -5.61
CA GLY A 50 -1.69 0.47 -6.70
C GLY A 50 -1.00 0.39 -8.06
N LEU A 51 -0.04 1.27 -8.34
CA LEU A 51 0.77 1.21 -9.56
C LEU A 51 1.62 -0.07 -9.63
N ALA A 52 2.26 -0.44 -8.51
CA ALA A 52 2.98 -1.71 -8.43
C ALA A 52 2.05 -2.92 -8.62
N LEU A 53 0.85 -2.88 -8.04
CA LEU A 53 -0.14 -3.96 -8.09
C LEU A 53 -0.78 -4.16 -9.46
N PHE A 54 -1.14 -3.08 -10.15
CA PHE A 54 -1.96 -3.18 -11.36
C PHE A 54 -1.23 -2.89 -12.67
N PHE A 55 -0.04 -2.30 -12.61
CA PHE A 55 0.82 -2.05 -13.78
C PHE A 55 2.17 -2.74 -13.69
N GLY A 56 2.54 -3.30 -12.53
CA GLY A 56 3.85 -3.90 -12.31
C GLY A 56 4.99 -2.89 -12.37
N LYS A 57 4.72 -1.61 -12.09
CA LYS A 57 5.69 -0.50 -12.23
C LYS A 57 6.17 0.03 -10.89
N LEU A 58 7.49 0.14 -10.77
CA LEU A 58 8.18 0.84 -9.69
C LEU A 58 8.19 2.34 -10.01
N VAL A 59 7.67 3.16 -9.10
CA VAL A 59 7.58 4.64 -9.28
C VAL A 59 8.34 5.41 -8.21
N THR A 60 9.19 4.71 -7.47
CA THR A 60 10.01 5.28 -6.41
C THR A 60 11.42 4.73 -6.59
N ARG A 61 12.41 5.63 -6.56
CA ARG A 61 13.82 5.23 -6.58
C ARG A 61 14.10 4.30 -5.40
N LEU A 62 14.89 3.26 -5.64
CA LEU A 62 15.38 2.39 -4.58
C LEU A 62 16.83 2.74 -4.28
N ASP A 63 17.05 3.45 -3.19
CA ASP A 63 18.39 3.55 -2.59
C ASP A 63 18.77 2.20 -1.99
N ARG A 64 19.85 1.63 -2.53
CA ARG A 64 20.42 0.36 -2.08
C ARG A 64 21.85 0.53 -1.59
N SER A 65 22.29 1.78 -1.41
CA SER A 65 23.60 2.13 -0.86
C SER A 65 23.81 1.56 0.54
N LEU A 66 22.73 1.42 1.33
CA LEU A 66 22.74 0.73 2.63
C LEU A 66 23.32 -0.69 2.53
N PHE A 67 23.06 -1.37 1.41
CA PHE A 67 23.50 -2.73 1.13
C PHE A 67 24.78 -2.80 0.29
N GLY A 68 25.39 -1.65 -0.03
CA GLY A 68 26.55 -1.56 -0.93
C GLY A 68 26.21 -1.94 -2.37
N LEU A 69 24.97 -1.72 -2.80
CA LEU A 69 24.49 -2.00 -4.15
C LEU A 69 24.18 -0.69 -4.87
N GLU A 70 24.16 -0.76 -6.20
CA GLU A 70 23.71 0.36 -7.04
C GLU A 70 22.21 0.63 -6.83
N ASP A 71 21.88 1.91 -6.88
CA ASP A 71 20.50 2.38 -6.80
C ASP A 71 19.72 1.95 -8.05
N VAL A 72 18.42 1.81 -7.88
CA VAL A 72 17.51 1.47 -8.98
C VAL A 72 16.60 2.65 -9.25
N GLU A 73 16.66 3.15 -10.48
CA GLU A 73 15.76 4.19 -10.97
C GLU A 73 14.34 3.65 -11.17
N PRO A 74 13.31 4.49 -10.96
CA PRO A 74 11.93 4.09 -11.17
C PRO A 74 11.67 3.72 -12.65
N ASP A 75 10.73 2.80 -12.88
CA ASP A 75 10.24 2.48 -14.23
C ASP A 75 9.52 3.66 -14.87
N TRP A 76 8.79 4.43 -14.05
CA TRP A 76 8.07 5.62 -14.46
C TRP A 76 8.43 6.80 -13.58
N ASP A 77 8.75 7.90 -14.22
CA ASP A 77 8.86 9.18 -13.53
C ASP A 77 7.48 9.74 -13.17
N LYS A 78 7.48 10.84 -12.41
CA LYS A 78 6.26 11.51 -11.96
C LYS A 78 5.40 12.04 -13.11
N THR A 79 6.02 12.46 -14.21
CA THR A 79 5.29 12.89 -15.40
C THR A 79 4.51 11.72 -15.96
N GLU A 80 5.14 10.55 -16.05
CA GLU A 80 4.52 9.34 -16.60
C GLU A 80 3.39 8.80 -15.72
N HIS A 81 3.59 8.69 -14.40
CA HIS A 81 2.60 8.02 -13.54
C HIS A 81 1.55 8.97 -12.92
N CYS A 82 1.77 10.29 -12.93
CA CYS A 82 0.88 11.25 -12.26
C CYS A 82 0.38 12.38 -13.18
N HIS A 83 1.24 12.95 -14.02
CA HIS A 83 0.88 14.06 -14.94
C HIS A 83 0.74 13.61 -16.41
N GLY A 84 0.48 12.33 -16.59
CA GLY A 84 0.14 11.71 -17.86
C GLY A 84 -1.03 10.77 -17.62
N PHE A 85 -1.88 10.61 -18.62
CA PHE A 85 -2.97 9.65 -18.54
C PHE A 85 -2.42 8.21 -18.50
N LEU A 86 -3.06 7.35 -17.71
CA LEU A 86 -2.68 5.94 -17.54
C LEU A 86 -3.26 5.02 -18.64
N ASP A 87 -4.07 5.57 -19.54
CA ASP A 87 -4.61 4.89 -20.71
C ASP A 87 -3.49 4.22 -21.53
N ASP A 88 -3.73 3.01 -22.03
CA ASP A 88 -2.81 2.21 -22.84
C ASP A 88 -1.45 1.88 -22.19
N LYS A 89 -1.31 2.07 -20.87
CA LYS A 89 -0.05 1.79 -20.15
C LYS A 89 0.05 0.38 -19.54
N GLY A 90 -0.81 -0.55 -19.97
CA GLY A 90 -0.81 -1.94 -19.48
C GLY A 90 -1.48 -2.11 -18.12
N PHE A 91 -2.65 -1.50 -17.95
CA PHE A 91 -3.47 -1.72 -16.75
C PHE A 91 -4.05 -3.13 -16.78
N VAL A 92 -3.71 -3.97 -15.81
CA VAL A 92 -4.04 -5.41 -15.87
C VAL A 92 -5.54 -5.69 -15.98
N LEU A 93 -6.41 -4.88 -15.37
CA LEU A 93 -7.87 -5.02 -15.51
C LEU A 93 -8.37 -4.74 -16.94
N GLU A 94 -7.73 -3.79 -17.63
CA GLU A 94 -8.00 -3.51 -19.03
C GLU A 94 -7.57 -4.71 -19.90
N ASP A 95 -6.44 -5.35 -19.58
CA ASP A 95 -5.98 -6.55 -20.29
C ASP A 95 -6.94 -7.74 -20.12
N PHE A 96 -7.51 -7.93 -18.91
CA PHE A 96 -8.62 -8.87 -18.71
C PHE A 96 -9.85 -8.52 -19.56
N THR A 97 -10.17 -7.23 -19.67
CA THR A 97 -11.28 -6.75 -20.53
C THR A 97 -11.03 -7.11 -21.99
N LYS A 98 -9.81 -6.87 -22.49
CA LYS A 98 -9.37 -7.25 -23.84
C LYS A 98 -9.42 -8.77 -24.06
N ALA A 99 -9.22 -9.57 -23.01
CA ALA A 99 -9.36 -11.02 -23.04
C ALA A 99 -10.82 -11.53 -22.93
N GLY A 100 -11.82 -10.63 -22.92
CA GLY A 100 -13.24 -10.97 -22.95
C GLY A 100 -13.89 -11.12 -21.57
N TYR A 101 -13.22 -10.70 -20.50
CA TYR A 101 -13.84 -10.64 -19.18
C TYR A 101 -14.76 -9.42 -19.10
N ALA A 102 -15.92 -9.57 -18.44
CA ALA A 102 -16.64 -8.41 -17.94
C ALA A 102 -15.79 -7.78 -16.82
N SER A 103 -15.55 -6.47 -16.88
CA SER A 103 -14.65 -5.79 -15.94
C SER A 103 -15.35 -4.72 -15.12
N LEU A 104 -15.05 -4.69 -13.82
CA LEU A 104 -15.52 -3.70 -12.86
C LEU A 104 -14.33 -3.07 -12.13
N MET A 105 -14.33 -1.74 -12.04
CA MET A 105 -13.47 -0.97 -11.14
C MET A 105 -14.36 0.01 -10.38
N ALA A 106 -14.42 -0.20 -9.07
CA ALA A 106 -15.29 0.55 -8.19
C ALA A 106 -14.54 1.00 -6.94
N GLU A 107 -14.66 2.27 -6.60
CA GLU A 107 -13.99 2.89 -5.46
C GLU A 107 -15.00 3.75 -4.72
N ASP A 108 -14.97 3.72 -3.40
CA ASP A 108 -15.92 4.49 -2.57
C ASP A 108 -15.37 5.85 -2.13
N TRP A 109 -14.26 6.31 -2.72
CA TRP A 109 -13.66 7.62 -2.52
C TRP A 109 -13.30 8.31 -3.84
N ALA A 110 -13.79 9.53 -4.07
CA ALA A 110 -13.69 10.22 -5.36
C ALA A 110 -12.27 10.68 -5.69
N SER A 111 -11.37 10.80 -4.71
CA SER A 111 -9.98 11.07 -5.01
C SER A 111 -9.29 9.89 -5.69
N GLY A 112 -9.76 8.65 -5.49
CA GLY A 112 -9.33 7.43 -6.18
C GLY A 112 -7.84 7.08 -6.03
N VAL A 113 -7.52 5.79 -6.13
CA VAL A 113 -6.13 5.30 -6.01
C VAL A 113 -5.22 5.91 -7.08
N PHE A 114 -5.69 6.11 -8.30
CA PHE A 114 -4.88 6.63 -9.42
C PHE A 114 -4.97 8.14 -9.62
N ASN A 115 -5.81 8.83 -8.86
CA ASN A 115 -6.04 10.26 -8.98
C ASN A 115 -5.51 11.02 -7.76
N TYR A 116 -5.38 10.39 -6.60
CA TYR A 116 -4.84 11.03 -5.42
C TYR A 116 -3.32 11.33 -5.54
N PRO A 117 -2.83 12.48 -5.05
CA PRO A 117 -3.63 13.62 -4.58
C PRO A 117 -4.10 14.53 -5.72
N THR A 118 -3.36 14.60 -6.83
CA THR A 118 -3.64 15.50 -7.96
C THR A 118 -3.24 14.87 -9.30
N CYS A 119 -3.16 13.53 -9.36
CA CYS A 119 -2.79 12.81 -10.57
C CYS A 119 -3.98 12.73 -11.54
N TRP A 120 -3.68 12.67 -12.83
CA TRP A 120 -4.70 12.67 -13.88
C TRP A 120 -5.50 11.37 -13.91
N GLY A 121 -4.88 10.24 -13.54
CA GLY A 121 -5.50 8.93 -13.62
C GLY A 121 -5.78 8.55 -15.08
N PHE A 122 -7.01 8.12 -15.37
CA PHE A 122 -7.43 7.75 -16.73
C PHE A 122 -8.25 8.85 -17.39
N SER A 123 -8.07 9.03 -18.70
CA SER A 123 -8.88 9.91 -19.53
C SER A 123 -10.19 9.24 -19.93
N SER A 124 -10.10 7.97 -20.35
CA SER A 124 -11.24 7.13 -20.69
C SER A 124 -11.52 6.09 -19.60
N PRO A 125 -12.75 5.59 -19.45
CA PRO A 125 -13.03 4.50 -18.52
C PRO A 125 -12.14 3.27 -18.82
N PRO A 126 -11.31 2.80 -17.88
CA PRO A 126 -10.33 1.73 -18.14
C PRO A 126 -10.93 0.31 -18.12
N VAL A 127 -12.24 0.22 -17.84
CA VAL A 127 -13.00 -1.02 -17.67
C VAL A 127 -14.45 -0.81 -18.14
N THR A 128 -15.18 -1.90 -18.32
CA THR A 128 -16.59 -1.85 -18.76
C THR A 128 -17.50 -1.17 -17.74
N HIS A 129 -17.31 -1.47 -16.46
CA HIS A 129 -18.09 -0.91 -15.34
C HIS A 129 -17.20 -0.05 -14.46
N TYR A 130 -17.35 1.28 -14.57
CA TYR A 130 -16.49 2.23 -13.88
C TYR A 130 -17.28 3.14 -12.93
N MET A 131 -17.14 2.94 -11.62
CA MET A 131 -17.93 3.65 -10.60
C MET A 131 -17.56 5.14 -10.46
N ARG A 132 -16.39 5.55 -10.95
CA ARG A 132 -15.83 6.88 -10.66
C ARG A 132 -16.77 8.06 -10.95
N PRO A 133 -17.49 8.13 -12.08
CA PRO A 133 -18.41 9.25 -12.33
C PRO A 133 -19.51 9.37 -11.25
N PHE A 134 -20.04 8.24 -10.77
CA PHE A 134 -20.99 8.21 -9.66
C PHE A 134 -20.34 8.76 -8.38
N GLN A 135 -19.14 8.28 -8.04
CA GLN A 135 -18.46 8.69 -6.80
C GLN A 135 -18.11 10.17 -6.79
N ILE A 136 -17.63 10.73 -7.91
CA ILE A 136 -17.40 12.18 -8.07
C ILE A 136 -18.69 12.98 -7.82
N HIS A 137 -19.80 12.54 -8.42
CA HIS A 137 -21.08 13.23 -8.28
C HIS A 137 -21.59 13.17 -6.84
N TYR A 138 -21.53 11.98 -6.23
CA TYR A 138 -21.98 11.73 -4.87
C TYR A 138 -21.24 12.61 -3.86
N GLU A 139 -19.90 12.68 -3.92
CA GLU A 139 -19.12 13.48 -2.97
C GLU A 139 -19.27 14.99 -3.21
N LYS A 140 -19.33 15.44 -4.47
CA LYS A 140 -19.56 16.88 -4.79
C LYS A 140 -20.91 17.38 -4.30
N ARG A 141 -21.91 16.50 -4.14
CA ARG A 141 -23.27 16.85 -3.75
C ARG A 141 -23.74 16.09 -2.51
N GLN A 142 -22.82 15.72 -1.63
CA GLN A 142 -23.08 14.79 -0.52
C GLN A 142 -24.28 15.18 0.35
N MET A 143 -24.44 16.47 0.67
CA MET A 143 -25.60 16.97 1.43
C MET A 143 -26.93 16.71 0.71
N VAL A 144 -26.96 16.94 -0.61
CA VAL A 144 -28.14 16.74 -1.45
C VAL A 144 -28.40 15.24 -1.62
N SER A 145 -27.37 14.44 -1.89
CA SER A 145 -27.48 12.99 -2.01
C SER A 145 -28.03 12.36 -0.73
N ARG A 146 -27.52 12.76 0.45
CA ARG A 146 -28.02 12.30 1.75
C ARG A 146 -29.46 12.75 2.02
N ARG A 147 -29.83 13.96 1.61
CA ARG A 147 -31.22 14.44 1.72
C ARG A 147 -32.20 13.59 0.91
N PHE A 148 -31.82 13.19 -0.32
CA PHE A 148 -32.66 12.33 -1.17
C PHE A 148 -32.74 10.88 -0.67
N GLN A 149 -31.70 10.39 0.00
CA GLN A 149 -31.73 9.10 0.67
C GLN A 149 -32.75 9.12 1.83
N GLY A 150 -32.90 10.26 2.51
CA GLY A 150 -33.80 10.44 3.63
C GLY A 150 -33.07 10.34 4.97
N PRO A 151 -33.61 10.96 6.03
CA PRO A 151 -32.92 11.10 7.32
C PRO A 151 -32.67 9.76 8.02
N ASP A 152 -33.41 8.70 7.66
CA ASP A 152 -33.37 7.39 8.32
C ASP A 152 -32.51 6.34 7.58
N GLN A 153 -31.84 6.71 6.48
CA GLN A 153 -31.00 5.77 5.74
C GLN A 153 -29.59 5.68 6.35
N CYS A 154 -29.27 4.52 6.92
CA CYS A 154 -27.93 4.18 7.43
C CYS A 154 -26.99 3.65 6.33
N LEU A 155 -27.09 4.16 5.10
CA LEU A 155 -26.21 3.73 4.01
C LEU A 155 -24.83 4.38 4.12
N GLU A 156 -23.81 3.54 4.16
CA GLU A 156 -22.41 3.96 4.17
C GLU A 156 -21.84 3.92 2.74
N SER A 157 -20.70 4.55 2.50
CA SER A 157 -20.09 4.62 1.16
C SER A 157 -19.82 3.23 0.56
N HIS A 158 -19.33 2.31 1.38
CA HIS A 158 -19.07 0.93 0.97
C HIS A 158 -20.35 0.14 0.66
N SER A 159 -21.53 0.58 1.14
CA SER A 159 -22.79 -0.04 0.77
C SER A 159 -23.06 0.13 -0.74
N PHE A 160 -22.82 1.32 -1.31
CA PHE A 160 -22.96 1.54 -2.76
C PHE A 160 -21.94 0.72 -3.54
N LEU A 161 -20.71 0.65 -3.04
CA LEU A 161 -19.63 -0.14 -3.64
C LEU A 161 -20.02 -1.61 -3.80
N TYR A 162 -20.48 -2.25 -2.73
CA TYR A 162 -20.80 -3.67 -2.74
C TYR A 162 -22.18 -4.00 -3.34
N GLN A 163 -23.12 -3.06 -3.33
CA GLN A 163 -24.36 -3.18 -4.12
C GLN A 163 -24.05 -3.15 -5.62
N TYR A 164 -23.14 -2.28 -6.07
CA TYR A 164 -22.74 -2.24 -7.48
C TYR A 164 -22.01 -3.53 -7.88
N LEU A 165 -21.10 -4.03 -7.04
CA LEU A 165 -20.47 -5.33 -7.25
C LEU A 165 -21.51 -6.45 -7.34
N SER A 166 -22.47 -6.50 -6.42
CA SER A 166 -23.51 -7.53 -6.41
C SER A 166 -24.33 -7.48 -7.70
N ALA A 167 -24.80 -6.31 -8.13
CA ALA A 167 -25.53 -6.14 -9.39
C ALA A 167 -24.69 -6.59 -10.59
N PHE A 168 -23.40 -6.23 -10.62
CA PHE A 168 -22.46 -6.67 -11.64
C PHE A 168 -22.29 -8.20 -11.67
N ILE A 169 -22.17 -8.87 -10.51
CA ILE A 169 -22.08 -10.34 -10.46
C ILE A 169 -23.31 -10.98 -11.10
N HIS A 170 -24.51 -10.49 -10.77
CA HIS A 170 -25.77 -11.02 -11.29
C HIS A 170 -25.96 -10.75 -12.79
N GLN A 171 -25.48 -9.62 -13.31
CA GLN A 171 -25.63 -9.24 -14.72
C GLN A 171 -24.84 -10.16 -15.68
N TYR A 172 -23.78 -10.81 -15.19
CA TYR A 172 -22.87 -11.64 -15.99
C TYR A 172 -22.82 -13.09 -15.50
N PRO A 173 -23.91 -13.86 -15.57
CA PRO A 173 -23.97 -15.20 -14.96
C PRO A 173 -22.99 -16.21 -15.58
N THR A 174 -22.69 -16.08 -16.88
CA THR A 174 -21.84 -17.01 -17.63
C THR A 174 -20.53 -16.40 -18.11
N THR A 175 -20.40 -15.07 -18.09
CA THR A 175 -19.19 -14.39 -18.52
C THR A 175 -18.17 -14.36 -17.38
N PRO A 176 -16.90 -14.73 -17.62
CA PRO A 176 -15.82 -14.52 -16.66
C PRO A 176 -15.74 -13.04 -16.26
N LYS A 177 -15.49 -12.78 -14.99
CA LYS A 177 -15.46 -11.43 -14.42
C LYS A 177 -14.09 -11.10 -13.87
N ILE A 178 -13.64 -9.86 -14.04
CA ILE A 178 -12.58 -9.24 -13.25
C ILE A 178 -13.21 -8.07 -12.49
N ALA A 179 -13.09 -8.06 -11.17
CA ALA A 179 -13.67 -6.98 -10.37
C ALA A 179 -12.66 -6.47 -9.35
N LEU A 180 -12.43 -5.16 -9.36
CA LEU A 180 -11.73 -4.43 -8.32
C LEU A 180 -12.74 -3.57 -7.55
N THR A 181 -12.85 -3.82 -6.25
CA THR A 181 -13.50 -2.92 -5.31
C THR A 181 -12.48 -2.36 -4.34
N TRP A 182 -12.43 -1.03 -4.20
CA TRP A 182 -11.55 -0.34 -3.25
C TRP A 182 -12.39 0.43 -2.22
N ALA A 183 -12.42 -0.08 -0.99
CA ALA A 183 -13.11 0.52 0.14
C ALA A 183 -12.13 1.38 0.94
N SER A 184 -12.04 2.65 0.59
CA SER A 184 -11.22 3.66 1.28
C SER A 184 -11.89 4.19 2.54
N ASN A 185 -13.19 4.48 2.49
CA ASN A 185 -13.85 5.20 3.56
C ASN A 185 -14.19 4.35 4.80
N VAL A 186 -13.95 3.04 4.74
CA VAL A 186 -14.15 2.13 5.88
C VAL A 186 -13.13 2.42 6.99
N ALA A 187 -11.83 2.34 6.69
CA ALA A 187 -10.78 2.31 7.72
C ALA A 187 -9.64 3.33 7.53
N HIS A 188 -9.60 4.10 6.43
CA HIS A 188 -8.42 4.93 6.06
C HIS A 188 -7.94 5.90 7.16
N ASN A 189 -8.82 6.40 8.02
CA ASN A 189 -8.45 7.33 9.11
C ASN A 189 -8.91 6.87 10.51
N ASP A 190 -9.46 5.67 10.62
CA ASP A 190 -10.11 5.20 11.85
C ASP A 190 -10.05 3.67 11.93
N GLU A 191 -9.20 3.16 12.82
CA GLU A 191 -9.01 1.73 13.04
C GLU A 191 -10.26 1.01 13.57
N ASP A 192 -11.12 1.71 14.31
CA ASP A 192 -12.25 1.12 15.02
C ASP A 192 -13.44 0.87 14.08
N ARG A 193 -13.52 1.60 12.97
CA ARG A 193 -14.55 1.40 11.94
C ARG A 193 -14.41 0.08 11.18
N LEU A 194 -13.27 -0.60 11.28
CA LEU A 194 -13.15 -1.90 10.63
C LEU A 194 -14.03 -2.96 11.33
N PHE A 195 -14.36 -2.80 12.61
CA PHE A 195 -15.14 -3.79 13.37
C PHE A 195 -16.61 -3.86 12.93
N HIS A 196 -17.26 -2.73 12.59
CA HIS A 196 -18.64 -2.76 12.11
C HIS A 196 -18.76 -3.27 10.68
N PHE A 197 -17.68 -3.16 9.91
CA PHE A 197 -17.60 -3.61 8.53
C PHE A 197 -17.63 -5.14 8.38
N ASP A 198 -17.07 -5.90 9.34
CA ASP A 198 -16.94 -7.36 9.24
C ASP A 198 -18.26 -8.09 8.98
N ALA A 199 -19.35 -7.69 9.63
CA ALA A 199 -20.65 -8.32 9.42
C ALA A 199 -21.17 -8.13 7.99
N GLN A 200 -21.01 -6.92 7.45
CA GLN A 200 -21.48 -6.59 6.10
C GLN A 200 -20.61 -7.28 5.03
N LEU A 201 -19.30 -7.33 5.24
CA LEU A 201 -18.39 -8.05 4.36
C LEU A 201 -18.68 -9.57 4.40
N PHE A 202 -18.89 -10.14 5.58
CA PHE A 202 -19.30 -11.54 5.72
C PHE A 202 -20.58 -11.85 4.94
N ASP A 203 -21.61 -10.99 5.03
CA ASP A 203 -22.87 -11.19 4.32
C ASP A 203 -22.71 -11.09 2.79
N LEU A 204 -21.83 -10.22 2.31
CA LEU A 204 -21.46 -10.15 0.89
C LEU A 204 -20.82 -11.46 0.40
N PHE A 205 -19.82 -11.97 1.15
CA PHE A 205 -19.16 -13.23 0.81
C PHE A 205 -20.12 -14.41 0.86
N ARG A 206 -20.97 -14.47 1.88
CA ARG A 206 -21.97 -15.52 2.06
C ARG A 206 -23.03 -15.52 0.96
N SER A 207 -23.51 -14.33 0.55
CA SER A 207 -24.55 -14.20 -0.47
C SER A 207 -24.08 -14.60 -1.87
N HIS A 208 -22.78 -14.46 -2.16
CA HIS A 208 -22.18 -14.83 -3.44
C HIS A 208 -21.25 -16.04 -3.33
N ARG A 209 -21.44 -16.90 -2.31
CA ARG A 209 -20.53 -18.01 -2.00
C ARG A 209 -20.20 -18.92 -3.18
N GLU A 210 -21.20 -19.23 -4.02
CA GLU A 210 -21.02 -20.13 -5.17
C GLU A 210 -20.18 -19.47 -6.28
N GLU A 211 -20.30 -18.14 -6.48
CA GLU A 211 -19.44 -17.41 -7.40
C GLU A 211 -18.00 -17.34 -6.87
N PHE A 212 -17.82 -17.06 -5.59
CA PHE A 212 -16.49 -16.99 -4.99
C PHE A 212 -15.82 -18.37 -4.88
N ASP A 213 -16.58 -19.46 -4.72
CA ASP A 213 -16.03 -20.82 -4.69
C ASP A 213 -15.40 -21.26 -6.02
N ARG A 214 -15.89 -20.71 -7.16
CA ARG A 214 -15.37 -20.97 -8.51
C ARG A 214 -14.37 -19.92 -9.03
N SER A 215 -13.93 -18.99 -8.18
CA SER A 215 -13.16 -17.82 -8.58
C SER A 215 -11.82 -17.71 -7.85
N TYR A 216 -10.91 -16.92 -8.43
CA TYR A 216 -9.79 -16.38 -7.68
C TYR A 216 -10.29 -15.20 -6.86
N VAL A 217 -10.05 -15.19 -5.55
CA VAL A 217 -10.49 -14.10 -4.68
C VAL A 217 -9.35 -13.62 -3.80
N PHE A 218 -9.05 -12.34 -3.93
CA PHE A 218 -8.06 -11.60 -3.16
C PHE A 218 -8.79 -10.65 -2.22
N LEU A 219 -8.71 -10.87 -0.91
CA LEU A 219 -9.08 -9.88 0.10
C LEU A 219 -7.81 -9.28 0.68
N MET A 220 -7.55 -8.00 0.41
CA MET A 220 -6.25 -7.39 0.68
C MET A 220 -6.35 -5.95 1.17
N GLY A 221 -5.24 -5.46 1.75
CA GLY A 221 -4.98 -4.04 1.94
C GLY A 221 -3.91 -3.56 0.97
N ASP A 222 -3.77 -2.26 0.82
CA ASP A 222 -2.72 -1.59 0.04
C ASP A 222 -1.53 -1.17 0.93
N HIS A 223 -1.83 -0.72 2.15
CA HIS A 223 -0.93 -0.50 3.26
C HIS A 223 -1.69 -0.65 4.58
N GLY A 224 -1.00 -0.55 5.73
CA GLY A 224 -1.66 -0.40 7.03
C GLY A 224 -1.89 1.07 7.41
N MET A 225 -2.47 1.31 8.59
CA MET A 225 -2.76 2.66 9.09
C MET A 225 -1.51 3.56 9.13
N ARG A 226 -1.54 4.69 8.40
CA ARG A 226 -0.37 5.59 8.26
C ARG A 226 -0.16 6.53 9.42
N PHE A 227 -1.21 6.88 10.16
CA PHE A 227 -1.20 7.90 11.21
C PHE A 227 -2.05 7.48 12.42
N GLY A 228 -2.10 8.31 13.47
CA GLY A 228 -2.93 8.05 14.65
C GLY A 228 -2.20 7.35 15.79
N ALA A 229 -2.95 7.03 16.85
CA ALA A 229 -2.39 6.46 18.07
C ALA A 229 -1.80 5.06 17.84
N VAL A 230 -2.53 4.20 17.12
CA VAL A 230 -2.06 2.85 16.75
C VAL A 230 -0.74 2.91 16.01
N ARG A 231 -0.61 3.77 14.99
CA ARG A 231 0.62 3.98 14.22
C ARG A 231 1.85 4.28 15.09
N ASN A 232 1.67 4.98 16.22
CA ASN A 232 2.75 5.38 17.13
C ASN A 232 3.18 4.27 18.09
N THR A 233 2.44 3.17 18.18
CA THR A 233 2.86 1.99 18.94
C THR A 233 3.97 1.24 18.19
N TRP A 234 4.76 0.43 18.92
CA TRP A 234 5.77 -0.42 18.30
C TRP A 234 5.17 -1.40 17.26
N ILE A 235 3.99 -1.94 17.55
CA ILE A 235 3.26 -2.85 16.64
C ILE A 235 2.75 -2.08 15.41
N GLY A 236 2.03 -0.98 15.59
CA GLY A 236 1.45 -0.20 14.49
C GLY A 236 2.50 0.35 13.52
N ASN A 237 3.71 0.67 14.02
CA ASN A 237 4.84 1.08 13.19
C ASN A 237 5.33 -0.04 12.25
N ARG A 238 5.05 -1.30 12.55
CA ARG A 238 5.31 -2.45 11.67
C ARG A 238 4.09 -2.73 10.79
N GLU A 239 2.89 -2.69 11.37
CA GLU A 239 1.62 -2.97 10.69
C GLU A 239 1.41 -2.10 9.45
N VAL A 240 1.83 -0.82 9.48
CA VAL A 240 1.74 0.09 8.33
C VAL A 240 2.39 -0.47 7.06
N ASN A 241 3.43 -1.30 7.20
CA ASN A 241 4.19 -1.87 6.10
C ASN A 241 3.73 -3.29 5.69
N ASN A 242 2.83 -3.91 6.45
CA ASN A 242 2.35 -5.29 6.23
C ASN A 242 0.85 -5.31 5.94
N PRO A 243 0.42 -4.91 4.73
CA PRO A 243 -1.00 -5.00 4.34
C PRO A 243 -1.50 -6.44 4.42
N MET A 244 -2.81 -6.60 4.69
CA MET A 244 -3.43 -7.93 4.68
C MET A 244 -3.45 -8.52 3.26
N LEU A 245 -3.37 -9.85 3.15
CA LEU A 245 -3.72 -10.58 1.93
C LEU A 245 -4.22 -11.98 2.28
N PHE A 246 -5.50 -12.22 1.99
CA PHE A 246 -6.14 -13.53 2.03
C PHE A 246 -6.51 -13.93 0.61
N LEU A 247 -5.99 -15.07 0.16
CA LEU A 247 -6.13 -15.54 -1.20
C LEU A 247 -6.83 -16.89 -1.22
N SER A 248 -7.94 -16.98 -1.95
CA SER A 248 -8.56 -18.26 -2.32
C SER A 248 -8.54 -18.43 -3.83
N VAL A 249 -8.46 -19.69 -4.27
CA VAL A 249 -8.48 -20.07 -5.68
C VAL A 249 -9.75 -20.89 -5.98
N PRO A 250 -10.12 -21.04 -7.26
CA PRO A 250 -11.24 -21.89 -7.65
C PRO A 250 -11.15 -23.27 -7.03
N ARG A 251 -12.28 -23.79 -6.51
CA ARG A 251 -12.32 -25.02 -5.73
C ARG A 251 -11.63 -26.22 -6.39
N HIS A 252 -11.79 -26.36 -7.71
CA HIS A 252 -11.16 -27.46 -8.47
C HIS A 252 -9.63 -27.34 -8.57
N LEU A 253 -9.06 -26.17 -8.29
CA LEU A 253 -7.61 -25.93 -8.30
C LEU A 253 -6.96 -26.02 -6.92
N ARG A 254 -7.73 -25.91 -5.84
CA ARG A 254 -7.23 -25.85 -4.45
C ARG A 254 -6.29 -26.99 -4.09
N ALA A 255 -6.64 -28.23 -4.42
CA ALA A 255 -5.82 -29.40 -4.09
C ALA A 255 -4.41 -29.32 -4.69
N ARG A 256 -4.26 -28.66 -5.86
CA ARG A 256 -2.99 -28.50 -6.56
C ARG A 256 -2.24 -27.23 -6.19
N LEU A 257 -2.95 -26.11 -6.02
CA LEU A 257 -2.33 -24.80 -5.79
C LEU A 257 -2.12 -24.47 -4.30
N ASN A 258 -2.99 -24.94 -3.40
CA ASN A 258 -2.91 -24.56 -1.98
C ASN A 258 -1.60 -24.99 -1.29
N PRO A 259 -0.99 -26.16 -1.57
CA PRO A 259 0.31 -26.50 -1.00
C PRO A 259 1.39 -25.47 -1.32
N MET A 260 1.46 -25.04 -2.58
CA MET A 260 2.44 -24.05 -3.04
C MET A 260 2.09 -22.65 -2.53
N LEU A 261 0.81 -22.28 -2.43
CA LEU A 261 0.38 -21.00 -1.83
C LEU A 261 0.79 -20.93 -0.35
N LYS A 262 0.63 -22.03 0.39
CA LYS A 262 1.04 -22.14 1.80
C LYS A 262 2.55 -22.04 1.96
N ASP A 263 3.34 -22.62 1.06
CA ASP A 263 4.80 -22.45 1.05
C ASP A 263 5.21 -20.98 0.76
N ASN A 264 4.56 -20.36 -0.22
CA ASN A 264 4.84 -18.97 -0.57
C ASN A 264 4.35 -17.95 0.48
N ALA A 265 3.33 -18.29 1.27
CA ALA A 265 2.78 -17.45 2.32
C ALA A 265 3.77 -17.16 3.47
N GLU A 266 4.78 -18.03 3.64
CA GLU A 266 5.82 -17.90 4.66
C GLU A 266 7.07 -17.14 4.15
N LYS A 267 7.02 -16.63 2.91
CA LYS A 267 8.11 -15.85 2.29
C LYS A 267 7.74 -14.36 2.24
N LEU A 268 8.74 -13.49 2.16
CA LEU A 268 8.52 -12.05 1.94
C LEU A 268 7.98 -11.80 0.53
N LEU A 269 6.81 -11.17 0.44
CA LEU A 269 6.09 -10.89 -0.80
C LEU A 269 5.89 -9.38 -0.98
N THR A 270 5.53 -8.95 -2.17
CA THR A 270 5.26 -7.56 -2.52
C THR A 270 4.04 -7.43 -3.42
N SER A 271 3.54 -6.20 -3.62
CA SER A 271 2.49 -5.92 -4.60
C SER A 271 2.87 -6.37 -6.03
N PHE A 272 4.16 -6.44 -6.37
CA PHE A 272 4.62 -6.94 -7.67
C PHE A 272 4.40 -8.46 -7.83
N ASP A 273 4.50 -9.24 -6.74
CA ASP A 273 4.20 -10.68 -6.80
C ASP A 273 2.69 -10.90 -7.03
N ILE A 274 1.85 -10.03 -6.45
CA ILE A 274 0.40 -10.04 -6.70
C ILE A 274 0.11 -9.64 -8.15
N HIS A 275 0.77 -8.61 -8.68
CA HIS A 275 0.68 -8.25 -10.11
C HIS A 275 1.02 -9.42 -11.02
N ALA A 276 2.17 -10.06 -10.79
CA ALA A 276 2.60 -11.24 -11.55
C ALA A 276 1.58 -12.39 -11.45
N SER A 277 0.88 -12.53 -10.33
CA SER A 277 -0.19 -13.51 -10.14
C SER A 277 -1.43 -13.19 -10.99
N LEU A 278 -1.80 -11.91 -11.10
CA LEU A 278 -2.91 -11.48 -11.97
C LEU A 278 -2.58 -11.72 -13.44
N VAL A 279 -1.35 -11.41 -13.87
CA VAL A 279 -0.86 -11.72 -15.21
C VAL A 279 -0.83 -13.23 -15.48
N ASP A 280 -0.46 -14.03 -14.48
CA ASP A 280 -0.47 -15.50 -14.59
C ASP A 280 -1.90 -16.02 -14.77
N ILE A 281 -2.87 -15.54 -14.00
CA ILE A 281 -4.29 -15.90 -14.17
C ILE A 281 -4.79 -15.52 -15.55
N LEU A 282 -4.41 -14.35 -16.07
CA LEU A 282 -4.81 -13.91 -17.41
C LEU A 282 -4.28 -14.84 -18.50
N ARG A 283 -3.02 -15.30 -18.37
CA ARG A 283 -2.35 -16.13 -19.39
C ARG A 283 -2.64 -17.63 -19.27
N ASP A 284 -2.75 -18.13 -18.05
CA ASP A 284 -3.00 -19.53 -17.73
C ASP A 284 -4.01 -19.64 -16.57
N PRO A 285 -5.31 -19.42 -16.83
CA PRO A 285 -6.34 -19.38 -15.79
C PRO A 285 -6.47 -20.69 -14.99
N GLU A 286 -6.05 -21.80 -15.60
CA GLU A 286 -6.07 -23.14 -15.01
C GLU A 286 -4.70 -23.55 -14.47
N MET A 287 -3.68 -22.67 -14.48
CA MET A 287 -2.32 -22.94 -13.99
C MET A 287 -1.72 -24.25 -14.52
N LYS A 288 -1.98 -24.61 -15.78
CA LYS A 288 -1.56 -25.88 -16.40
C LYS A 288 -0.06 -25.95 -16.69
N THR A 289 0.59 -24.82 -16.97
CA THR A 289 2.03 -24.78 -17.20
C THR A 289 2.80 -24.97 -15.90
N GLN A 290 4.12 -25.13 -15.96
CA GLN A 290 4.96 -25.07 -14.75
C GLN A 290 5.58 -23.68 -14.56
N GLU A 291 5.92 -23.01 -15.66
CA GLU A 291 6.47 -21.66 -15.66
C GLU A 291 5.36 -20.61 -15.65
N GLY A 292 5.52 -19.60 -14.78
CA GLY A 292 4.68 -18.41 -14.75
C GLY A 292 5.20 -17.28 -15.64
N PRO A 293 4.53 -16.11 -15.63
CA PRO A 293 4.97 -14.95 -16.38
C PRO A 293 6.32 -14.43 -15.86
N LYS A 294 7.13 -13.93 -16.80
CA LYS A 294 8.40 -13.26 -16.51
C LYS A 294 8.16 -11.76 -16.31
N GLU A 295 7.75 -11.39 -15.10
CA GLU A 295 7.62 -9.99 -14.69
C GLU A 295 8.94 -9.48 -14.10
N ARG A 296 9.22 -8.18 -14.28
CA ARG A 296 10.50 -7.57 -13.87
C ARG A 296 10.73 -7.63 -12.36
N TRP A 297 9.68 -7.39 -11.58
CA TRP A 297 9.79 -7.07 -10.15
C TRP A 297 9.16 -8.11 -9.21
N GLY A 298 8.34 -9.02 -9.74
CA GLY A 298 7.58 -9.95 -8.93
C GLY A 298 7.46 -11.32 -9.58
N SER A 299 7.07 -12.30 -8.80
CA SER A 299 6.82 -13.66 -9.27
C SER A 299 5.44 -14.11 -8.83
N SER A 300 4.75 -14.84 -9.70
CA SER A 300 3.40 -15.33 -9.42
C SER A 300 3.36 -16.15 -8.15
N LEU A 301 2.39 -15.85 -7.28
CA LEU A 301 2.11 -16.58 -6.06
C LEU A 301 1.64 -18.01 -6.35
N PHE A 302 1.27 -18.33 -7.60
CA PHE A 302 0.82 -19.66 -8.05
C PHE A 302 1.95 -20.59 -8.49
N ARG A 303 3.19 -20.11 -8.46
CA ARG A 303 4.38 -20.83 -8.93
C ARG A 303 5.43 -20.90 -7.83
N PRO A 304 6.41 -21.82 -7.92
CA PRO A 304 7.59 -21.75 -7.07
C PRO A 304 8.27 -20.39 -7.22
N LEU A 305 8.44 -19.66 -6.11
CA LEU A 305 9.20 -18.41 -6.13
C LEU A 305 10.67 -18.69 -6.49
N PRO A 306 11.38 -17.72 -7.10
CA PRO A 306 12.81 -17.84 -7.37
C PRO A 306 13.58 -18.26 -6.12
N GLY A 307 14.55 -19.16 -6.31
CA GLY A 307 15.43 -19.60 -5.23
C GLY A 307 16.30 -18.46 -4.70
N GLY A 308 16.77 -18.60 -3.46
CA GLY A 308 17.60 -17.61 -2.78
C GLY A 308 16.87 -16.81 -1.72
N GLU A 309 17.55 -15.81 -1.16
CA GLU A 309 17.03 -14.95 -0.11
C GLU A 309 15.99 -13.95 -0.66
N ARG A 310 14.81 -13.88 -0.03
CA ARG A 310 13.84 -12.82 -0.24
C ARG A 310 13.87 -11.85 0.93
N SER A 311 14.54 -10.71 0.74
CA SER A 311 14.67 -9.65 1.74
C SER A 311 14.58 -8.28 1.10
N CYS A 312 14.57 -7.21 1.89
CA CYS A 312 14.59 -5.84 1.36
C CYS A 312 15.89 -5.50 0.62
N ARG A 313 16.92 -6.37 0.73
CA ARG A 313 18.11 -6.30 -0.09
C ARG A 313 17.84 -6.80 -1.52
N THR A 314 17.01 -7.83 -1.70
CA THR A 314 16.82 -8.53 -2.98
C THR A 314 15.52 -8.17 -3.70
N LEU A 315 14.52 -7.70 -2.96
CA LEU A 315 13.22 -7.27 -3.49
C LEU A 315 13.16 -5.74 -3.65
N PRO A 316 12.26 -5.23 -4.54
CA PRO A 316 12.09 -3.80 -4.79
C PRO A 316 11.29 -3.12 -3.66
N ILE A 317 11.84 -3.17 -2.44
CA ILE A 317 11.25 -2.61 -1.23
C ILE A 317 12.16 -1.48 -0.73
N PRO A 318 11.73 -0.21 -0.78
CA PRO A 318 12.46 0.88 -0.15
C PRO A 318 12.71 0.55 1.34
N VAL A 319 13.93 0.77 1.83
CA VAL A 319 14.31 0.26 3.16
C VAL A 319 13.47 0.82 4.31
N ARG A 320 12.90 2.02 4.16
CA ARG A 320 11.95 2.61 5.11
C ARG A 320 10.65 1.81 5.29
N TYR A 321 10.26 1.04 4.26
CA TYR A 321 9.09 0.17 4.29
C TYR A 321 9.43 -1.28 4.62
N CYS A 322 10.70 -1.57 4.88
CA CYS A 322 11.15 -2.93 5.10
C CYS A 322 10.49 -3.57 6.33
N LEU A 323 9.93 -4.77 6.17
CA LEU A 323 9.41 -5.59 7.25
C LEU A 323 10.45 -6.45 7.96
N CYS A 324 11.65 -6.60 7.37
CA CYS A 324 12.73 -7.36 8.01
C CYS A 324 13.13 -6.70 9.33
N GLU A 325 13.24 -7.50 10.38
CA GLU A 325 13.63 -7.00 11.70
C GLU A 325 15.15 -6.97 11.85
N TRP A 326 15.63 -5.94 12.54
CA TRP A 326 17.01 -5.83 12.96
C TRP A 326 17.08 -5.68 14.47
N ASN A 327 18.10 -6.31 15.06
CA ASN A 327 18.45 -6.07 16.46
C ASN A 327 18.87 -4.61 16.63
N ARG A 328 18.41 -4.03 17.75
CA ARG A 328 18.53 -2.61 18.01
C ARG A 328 18.98 -2.38 19.45
N THR A 329 19.95 -1.51 19.63
CA THR A 329 20.41 -1.02 20.93
C THR A 329 20.07 0.45 21.08
N GLU A 330 19.35 0.83 22.13
CA GLU A 330 19.01 2.24 22.38
C GLU A 330 20.26 3.06 22.72
N VAL A 331 20.38 4.25 22.12
CA VAL A 331 21.38 5.25 22.50
C VAL A 331 20.84 6.05 23.67
N VAL A 332 21.45 5.92 24.84
CA VAL A 332 20.98 6.55 26.10
C VAL A 332 21.69 7.87 26.44
N ASP A 333 22.88 8.13 25.88
CA ASP A 333 23.63 9.34 26.17
C ASP A 333 22.92 10.60 25.65
N PHE A 334 22.59 11.52 26.55
CA PHE A 334 21.78 12.69 26.22
C PHE A 334 22.47 13.63 25.23
N LYS A 335 23.79 13.81 25.35
CA LYS A 335 24.56 14.71 24.48
C LYS A 335 24.64 14.15 23.07
N GLU A 336 24.94 12.87 22.94
CA GLU A 336 24.98 12.14 21.67
C GLU A 336 23.60 12.14 20.99
N ARG A 337 22.53 11.88 21.76
CA ARG A 337 21.16 11.95 21.23
C ARG A 337 20.83 13.34 20.68
N LYS A 338 21.16 14.41 21.41
CA LYS A 338 20.93 15.79 20.97
C LYS A 338 21.70 16.09 19.68
N GLN A 339 22.99 15.75 19.62
CA GLN A 339 23.83 15.95 18.43
C GLN A 339 23.30 15.20 17.21
N MET A 340 22.88 13.93 17.37
CA MET A 340 22.27 13.16 16.29
C MET A 340 20.94 13.75 15.83
N GLY A 341 20.11 14.26 16.76
CA GLY A 341 18.85 14.94 16.42
C GLY A 341 19.03 16.23 15.66
N GLU A 342 20.02 17.05 16.05
CA GLU A 342 20.38 18.29 15.36
C GLU A 342 20.92 17.96 13.96
N ALA A 343 21.79 16.96 13.84
CA ALA A 343 22.33 16.52 12.56
C ALA A 343 21.22 15.95 11.63
N ALA A 344 20.30 15.14 12.14
CA ALA A 344 19.17 14.63 11.36
C ALA A 344 18.23 15.75 10.89
N THR A 345 18.03 16.79 11.71
CA THR A 345 17.26 17.97 11.31
C THR A 345 18.00 18.78 10.24
N GLY A 346 19.32 18.91 10.35
CA GLY A 346 20.17 19.50 9.31
C GLY A 346 20.05 18.75 7.99
N LEU A 347 20.17 17.42 7.99
CA LEU A 347 20.00 16.58 6.80
C LEU A 347 18.61 16.71 6.16
N LEU A 348 17.55 16.92 6.96
CA LEU A 348 16.21 17.21 6.46
C LEU A 348 16.17 18.56 5.71
N ASN A 349 16.78 19.60 6.28
CA ASN A 349 16.87 20.91 5.63
C ASN A 349 17.76 20.87 4.38
N ASP A 350 18.84 20.07 4.37
CA ASP A 350 19.67 19.80 3.20
C ASP A 350 18.86 19.18 2.06
N ARG A 351 17.98 18.23 2.40
CA ARG A 351 17.07 17.62 1.43
C ARG A 351 16.14 18.67 0.81
N LEU A 352 15.53 19.55 1.62
CA LEU A 352 14.69 20.64 1.13
C LEU A 352 15.47 21.58 0.20
N ARG A 353 16.73 21.89 0.54
CA ARG A 353 17.63 22.68 -0.32
C ARG A 353 17.91 21.99 -1.65
N SER A 354 18.24 20.70 -1.65
CA SER A 354 18.50 19.94 -2.88
C SER A 354 17.30 19.85 -3.81
N GLU A 355 16.09 19.94 -3.25
CA GLU A 355 14.83 19.91 -3.98
C GLU A 355 14.33 21.32 -4.39
N ASN A 356 15.10 22.36 -4.10
CA ASN A 356 14.79 23.78 -4.30
C ASN A 356 13.51 24.24 -3.57
N MET A 357 13.24 23.71 -2.38
CA MET A 357 11.98 23.95 -1.64
C MET A 357 12.09 24.97 -0.52
N THR A 358 13.24 25.64 -0.34
CA THR A 358 13.46 26.59 0.77
C THR A 358 12.56 27.81 0.73
N ASP A 359 12.03 28.20 -0.43
CA ASP A 359 11.13 29.36 -0.55
C ASP A 359 9.68 29.02 -0.20
N VAL A 360 9.32 27.74 -0.22
CA VAL A 360 7.94 27.25 -0.07
C VAL A 360 7.73 26.52 1.25
N CYS A 361 8.73 25.75 1.69
CA CYS A 361 8.71 25.01 2.94
C CYS A 361 9.52 25.74 4.02
N GLU A 362 9.04 25.68 5.25
CA GLU A 362 9.70 26.14 6.45
C GLU A 362 11.03 25.40 6.70
N GLU A 363 12.02 26.12 7.24
CA GLU A 363 13.25 25.52 7.73
C GLU A 363 13.00 24.86 9.10
N PHE A 364 13.33 23.58 9.21
CA PHE A 364 13.05 22.82 10.42
C PHE A 364 14.08 23.09 11.52
N SER A 365 13.60 23.21 12.76
CA SER A 365 14.42 23.21 13.97
C SER A 365 14.00 22.06 14.88
N LEU A 366 14.98 21.41 15.50
CA LEU A 366 14.74 20.28 16.40
C LEU A 366 13.93 20.75 17.61
N LYS A 367 12.83 20.05 17.89
CA LYS A 367 12.04 20.23 19.11
C LYS A 367 12.39 19.17 20.15
N GLN A 368 12.47 17.91 19.71
CA GLN A 368 12.69 16.78 20.61
C GLN A 368 13.19 15.55 19.85
N VAL A 369 14.16 14.83 20.42
CA VAL A 369 14.49 13.47 20.01
C VAL A 369 13.61 12.49 20.80
N LYS A 370 12.82 11.67 20.10
CA LYS A 370 11.96 10.66 20.72
C LYS A 370 12.76 9.40 21.06
N THR A 371 13.35 8.77 20.05
CA THR A 371 14.14 7.54 20.19
C THR A 371 15.29 7.54 19.21
N ILE A 372 16.40 6.92 19.61
CA ILE A 372 17.53 6.62 18.71
C ILE A 372 17.97 5.20 19.03
N ASN A 373 17.97 4.36 18.01
CA ASN A 373 18.37 2.97 18.13
C ASN A 373 19.49 2.68 17.12
N ARG A 374 20.65 2.24 17.62
CA ARG A 374 21.70 1.70 16.76
C ARG A 374 21.23 0.35 16.22
N ILE A 375 21.37 0.14 14.92
CA ILE A 375 21.10 -1.14 14.28
C ILE A 375 22.33 -2.02 14.48
N ASP A 376 22.20 -3.08 15.27
CA ASP A 376 23.31 -3.96 15.61
C ASP A 376 23.81 -4.74 14.39
N GLY A 377 25.11 -5.02 14.35
CA GLY A 377 25.77 -5.63 13.19
C GLY A 377 26.01 -4.69 12.01
N THR A 378 25.62 -3.40 12.11
CA THR A 378 25.92 -2.39 11.09
C THR A 378 27.06 -1.45 11.51
N ARG A 379 27.75 -0.85 10.53
CA ARG A 379 28.78 0.17 10.77
C ARG A 379 28.15 1.53 11.05
N GLY A 380 27.64 1.72 12.26
CA GLY A 380 27.18 3.02 12.78
C GLY A 380 25.82 3.49 12.27
N ILE A 381 24.95 2.58 11.81
CA ILE A 381 23.61 2.96 11.32
C ILE A 381 22.66 3.05 12.52
N HIS A 382 21.90 4.14 12.57
CA HIS A 382 20.93 4.43 13.62
C HIS A 382 19.58 4.75 12.99
N GLU A 383 18.52 4.22 13.60
CA GLU A 383 17.15 4.64 13.35
C GLU A 383 16.80 5.74 14.36
N ILE A 384 16.53 6.94 13.85
CA ILE A 384 16.20 8.11 14.68
C ILE A 384 14.75 8.52 14.46
N HIS A 385 14.03 8.72 15.56
CA HIS A 385 12.70 9.33 15.57
C HIS A 385 12.79 10.68 16.29
N PHE A 386 12.38 11.75 15.62
CA PHE A 386 12.49 13.10 16.14
C PHE A 386 11.28 13.97 15.77
N LYS A 387 11.07 15.02 16.54
CA LYS A 387 10.03 16.02 16.37
C LYS A 387 10.68 17.38 16.12
N THR A 388 10.10 18.16 15.21
CA THR A 388 10.53 19.53 14.91
C THR A 388 9.50 20.54 15.42
N ASN A 389 9.89 21.82 15.48
CA ASN A 389 9.00 22.88 15.93
C ASN A 389 7.90 23.18 14.89
N GLN A 390 8.28 23.21 13.62
CA GLN A 390 7.41 23.57 12.51
C GLN A 390 6.38 22.47 12.25
N CYS A 391 5.11 22.88 12.22
CA CYS A 391 3.94 22.00 12.07
C CYS A 391 3.90 20.83 13.09
N ASN A 392 4.65 20.90 14.19
CA ASN A 392 4.87 19.76 15.10
C ASN A 392 5.24 18.45 14.35
N ALA A 393 6.01 18.58 13.27
CA ALA A 393 6.32 17.47 12.38
C ALA A 393 7.15 16.39 13.10
N GLN A 394 6.84 15.12 12.81
CA GLN A 394 7.52 13.97 13.40
C GLN A 394 8.09 13.09 12.30
N PHE A 395 9.39 12.85 12.36
CA PHE A 395 10.11 12.12 11.34
C PHE A 395 10.80 10.89 11.90
N LYS A 396 10.94 9.89 11.02
CA LYS A 396 11.78 8.73 11.17
C LYS A 396 12.81 8.73 10.02
N ALA A 397 14.08 8.46 10.32
CA ALA A 397 15.12 8.32 9.32
C ALA A 397 16.17 7.28 9.73
N LEU A 398 16.91 6.77 8.75
CA LEU A 398 18.14 6.01 8.97
C LEU A 398 19.33 6.92 8.73
N ILE A 399 20.19 7.09 9.74
CA ILE A 399 21.41 7.88 9.64
C ILE A 399 22.62 7.01 9.94
N ARG A 400 23.72 7.23 9.20
CA ARG A 400 25.03 6.68 9.54
C ARG A 400 25.78 7.73 10.35
N VAL A 401 26.28 7.33 11.51
CA VAL A 401 27.02 8.20 12.42
C VAL A 401 28.45 7.72 12.55
N GLU A 402 29.39 8.62 12.30
CA GLU A 402 30.82 8.42 12.43
C GLU A 402 31.39 9.49 13.37
N LYS A 403 32.49 9.17 14.06
CA LYS A 403 33.21 10.11 14.93
C LYS A 403 34.56 10.42 14.28
N GLU A 404 34.72 11.65 13.79
CA GLU A 404 35.97 12.16 13.24
C GLU A 404 36.54 13.23 14.20
N ASN A 405 37.74 13.00 14.74
CA ASN A 405 38.42 13.92 15.67
C ASN A 405 37.55 14.36 16.87
N GLY A 406 36.67 13.47 17.37
CA GLY A 406 35.75 13.76 18.46
C GLY A 406 34.46 14.50 18.06
N THR A 407 34.32 14.87 16.79
CA THR A 407 33.10 15.46 16.22
C THR A 407 32.21 14.38 15.63
N LEU A 408 30.92 14.45 15.93
CA LEU A 408 29.91 13.56 15.36
C LEU A 408 29.56 14.04 13.95
N ILE A 409 29.74 13.16 12.97
CA ILE A 409 29.32 13.38 11.59
C ILE A 409 28.19 12.40 11.28
N ALA A 410 27.04 12.93 10.85
CA ALA A 410 25.92 12.12 10.42
C ALA A 410 25.67 12.30 8.93
N LYS A 411 25.35 11.20 8.24
CA LYS A 411 24.88 11.17 6.86
C LYS A 411 23.60 10.35 6.80
N LEU A 412 22.76 10.59 5.79
CA LEU A 412 21.65 9.69 5.52
C LEU A 412 22.20 8.30 5.14
N ALA A 413 21.68 7.25 5.79
CA ALA A 413 21.94 5.87 5.43
C ALA A 413 20.89 5.32 4.45
N SER A 414 19.79 6.06 4.30
CA SER A 414 18.83 5.96 3.21
C SER A 414 18.39 7.36 2.84
N ASP A 415 18.27 7.65 1.55
CA ASP A 415 17.89 8.93 0.92
C ASP A 415 16.54 9.56 1.35
N GLU A 416 15.77 8.96 2.26
CA GLU A 416 14.44 9.43 2.61
C GLU A 416 14.11 9.55 4.11
N PHE A 417 13.28 10.56 4.42
CA PHE A 417 12.63 10.76 5.72
C PHE A 417 11.19 10.27 5.65
N THR A 418 10.77 9.49 6.64
CA THR A 418 9.38 9.07 6.79
C THR A 418 8.65 10.01 7.76
N ARG A 419 7.62 10.70 7.28
CA ARG A 419 6.71 11.48 8.12
C ARG A 419 5.76 10.54 8.87
N THR A 420 5.76 10.61 10.20
CA THR A 420 5.05 9.64 11.07
C THR A 420 3.73 10.17 11.64
N ASN A 421 3.46 11.47 11.51
CA ASN A 421 2.18 12.08 11.87
C ASN A 421 1.52 12.77 10.67
N SER A 422 0.19 12.89 10.72
CA SER A 422 -0.56 13.57 9.66
C SER A 422 -0.04 15.00 9.45
N TYR A 423 0.04 15.39 8.18
CA TYR A 423 0.48 16.71 7.74
C TYR A 423 -0.66 17.52 7.11
N GLY A 424 -1.79 16.90 6.73
CA GLY A 424 -3.01 17.59 6.26
C GLY A 424 -2.74 18.81 5.37
N ASN A 425 -3.32 19.95 5.75
CA ASN A 425 -3.17 21.23 5.04
C ASN A 425 -1.81 21.90 5.32
N SER A 426 -1.05 21.43 6.31
CA SER A 426 0.27 21.98 6.62
C SER A 426 1.30 21.72 5.52
N ALA A 427 0.99 20.87 4.54
CA ALA A 427 1.84 20.60 3.37
C ALA A 427 1.12 20.90 2.04
N GLU A 428 0.03 21.67 2.06
CA GLU A 428 -0.83 21.94 0.90
C GLU A 428 -0.09 22.57 -0.29
N CYS A 429 0.88 23.44 -0.03
CA CYS A 429 1.78 24.02 -1.02
C CYS A 429 2.53 22.96 -1.88
N MET A 430 2.65 21.72 -1.40
CA MET A 430 3.24 20.60 -2.12
C MET A 430 2.21 19.70 -2.80
N ASN A 431 0.96 20.13 -3.01
CA ASN A 431 -0.05 19.31 -3.72
C ASN A 431 0.42 18.90 -5.13
N SER A 432 1.04 19.81 -5.89
CA SER A 432 1.64 19.52 -7.20
C SER A 432 2.95 18.73 -7.12
N ARG A 433 3.53 18.60 -5.91
CA ARG A 433 4.71 17.81 -5.57
C ARG A 433 4.42 16.82 -4.46
N ALA A 434 3.46 15.92 -4.74
CA ALA A 434 2.94 14.93 -3.82
C ALA A 434 4.02 14.14 -3.06
N GLU A 435 5.11 13.81 -3.74
CA GLU A 435 6.30 13.12 -3.24
C GLU A 435 7.03 13.90 -2.14
N LEU A 436 6.95 15.24 -2.15
CA LEU A 436 7.59 16.13 -1.17
C LEU A 436 6.66 16.55 -0.02
N ARG A 437 5.35 16.26 -0.12
CA ARG A 437 4.38 16.57 0.95
C ARG A 437 4.82 16.05 2.33
N PRO A 438 5.35 14.81 2.48
CA PRO A 438 5.73 14.29 3.80
C PRO A 438 6.81 15.13 4.49
N ILE A 439 7.73 15.72 3.73
CA ILE A 439 8.89 16.44 4.25
C ILE A 439 8.70 17.96 4.30
N CYS A 440 7.54 18.49 3.90
CA CYS A 440 7.27 19.92 3.89
C CYS A 440 6.36 20.36 5.06
N CYS A 441 6.58 21.59 5.52
CA CYS A 441 5.66 22.40 6.32
C CYS A 441 5.59 23.74 5.57
N CYS A 442 4.43 24.12 5.04
CA CYS A 442 4.31 25.34 4.23
C CYS A 442 4.54 26.58 5.09
N LYS A 443 5.21 27.58 4.50
CA LYS A 443 5.39 28.92 5.08
C LYS A 443 4.09 29.73 5.14
#